data_AF-A0A957Q8A4-F1
#
_entry.id   AF-A0A957Q8A4-F1
#
_cell.length_a   1.000
_cell.length_b   1.000
_cell.length_c   1.000
_cell.angle_alpha   90.00
_cell.angle_beta   90.00
_cell.angle_gamma   90.00
#
_symmetry.space_group_name_H-M   'P 1'
#
loop_
_entity.id
_entity.type
_entity.pdbx_description
1 polymer ?
#
loop_
_entity_poly.entity_id
_entity_poly.type
_entity_poly.pdbx_seq_one_letter_code
_entity_poly.pdbx_strand_id
1 'polypeptide(L)'
;MTTKTAISLDDNLFAQVEDLVQELDMSRSRVIALAIQEFIKRREKQKILEKLNEVYKDDPTDDEEVAKRAMKQYHQKLMADEAW
;
A
#
# COMPACT_ATOMS: atom_id res chain seq x y z
N MET A 1 -4.50 20.62 -16.50
CA MET A 1 -5.43 21.60 -15.90
C MET A 1 -5.39 21.44 -14.39
N THR A 2 -5.52 22.51 -13.62
CA THR A 2 -5.52 22.47 -12.15
C THR A 2 -6.87 22.94 -11.61
N THR A 3 -7.47 22.18 -10.71
CA THR A 3 -8.75 22.52 -10.06
C THR A 3 -8.48 23.06 -8.66
N LYS A 4 -9.16 24.13 -8.28
CA LYS A 4 -9.14 24.68 -6.91
C LYS A 4 -10.41 24.29 -6.20
N THR A 5 -10.29 23.81 -4.97
CA THR A 5 -11.41 23.38 -4.14
C THR A 5 -11.13 23.79 -2.71
N ALA A 6 -12.12 24.40 -2.05
CA ALA A 6 -12.06 24.62 -0.61
C ALA A 6 -12.49 23.33 0.09
N ILE A 7 -11.71 22.90 1.09
CA ILE A 7 -11.98 21.71 1.88
C ILE A 7 -12.07 22.11 3.35
N SER A 8 -13.00 21.51 4.08
CA SER A 8 -13.05 21.63 5.53
C SER A 8 -12.07 20.61 6.12
N LEU A 9 -11.22 21.06 7.03
CA LEU A 9 -10.26 20.23 7.75
C LEU A 9 -10.42 20.49 9.24
N ASP A 10 -10.14 19.48 10.05
CA ASP A 10 -9.98 19.66 11.49
C ASP A 10 -8.76 20.55 11.77
N ASP A 11 -8.86 21.43 12.77
CA ASP A 11 -7.82 22.42 13.07
C ASP A 11 -6.48 21.77 13.47
N ASN A 12 -6.52 20.63 14.18
CA ASN A 12 -5.31 19.89 14.55
C ASN A 12 -4.66 19.26 13.31
N LEU A 13 -5.48 18.68 12.42
CA LEU A 13 -4.97 18.15 11.16
C LEU A 13 -4.35 19.26 10.29
N PHE A 14 -4.97 20.44 10.24
CA PHE A 14 -4.42 21.57 9.52
C PHE A 14 -3.07 22.01 10.09
N ALA A 15 -2.93 22.10 11.41
CA ALA A 15 -1.67 22.42 12.06
C ALA A 15 -0.55 21.41 11.71
N GLN A 16 -0.86 20.11 11.73
CA GLN A 16 0.10 19.07 11.32
C GLN A 16 0.53 19.20 9.85
N VAL A 17 -0.39 19.60 8.96
CA VAL A 17 -0.04 19.87 7.56
C VAL A 17 0.86 21.08 7.43
N GLU A 18 0.65 22.13 8.22
CA GLU A 18 1.52 23.31 8.25
C GLU A 18 2.94 22.97 8.70
N ASP A 19 3.08 22.17 9.76
CA ASP A 19 4.39 21.72 10.23
C ASP A 19 5.13 20.93 9.14
N LEU A 20 4.42 20.02 8.46
CA LEU A 20 4.98 19.21 7.37
C LEU A 20 5.38 20.06 6.15
N VAL A 21 4.60 21.11 5.86
CA VAL A 21 4.89 22.09 4.82
C VAL A 21 6.21 22.81 5.09
N GLN A 22 6.44 23.21 6.33
CA GLN A 22 7.70 23.85 6.75
C GLN A 22 8.87 22.85 6.72
N GLU A 23 8.68 21.65 7.25
CA GLU A 23 9.71 20.61 7.30
C GLU A 23 10.21 20.22 5.90
N LEU A 24 9.28 20.08 4.95
CA LEU A 24 9.59 19.61 3.60
C LEU A 24 9.88 20.75 2.61
N ASP A 25 9.76 22.01 3.02
CA ASP A 25 9.84 23.20 2.16
C ASP A 25 8.95 23.08 0.89
N MET A 26 7.70 22.69 1.09
CA MET A 26 6.73 22.47 0.01
C MET A 26 5.46 23.27 0.21
N SER A 27 4.79 23.64 -0.89
CA SER A 27 3.47 24.28 -0.76
C SER A 27 2.43 23.34 -0.14
N ARG A 28 1.48 23.91 0.60
CA ARG A 28 0.29 23.21 1.15
C ARG A 28 -0.41 22.36 0.10
N SER A 29 -0.63 22.93 -1.10
CA SER A 29 -1.28 22.22 -2.21
C SER A 29 -0.49 20.99 -2.67
N ARG A 30 0.84 21.04 -2.63
CA ARG A 30 1.71 19.93 -3.01
C ARG A 30 1.69 18.82 -1.97
N VAL A 31 1.79 19.17 -0.68
CA VAL A 31 1.68 18.19 0.42
C VAL A 31 0.33 17.46 0.35
N ILE A 32 -0.77 18.22 0.25
CA ILE A 32 -2.11 17.63 0.18
C ILE A 32 -2.29 16.77 -1.07
N ALA A 33 -1.81 17.22 -2.24
CA ALA A 33 -1.89 16.44 -3.47
C ALA A 33 -1.14 15.10 -3.36
N LEU A 34 0.07 15.12 -2.80
CA LEU A 34 0.87 13.90 -2.57
C LEU A 34 0.17 12.94 -1.61
N ALA A 35 -0.39 13.45 -0.51
CA ALA A 35 -1.14 12.65 0.45
C ALA A 35 -2.36 11.98 -0.21
N ILE A 36 -3.10 12.72 -1.05
CA ILE A 36 -4.26 12.18 -1.78
C ILE A 36 -3.82 11.10 -2.78
N GLN A 37 -2.75 11.35 -3.54
CA GLN A 37 -2.21 10.37 -4.50
C GLN A 37 -1.80 9.06 -3.82
N GLU A 38 -1.09 9.18 -2.70
CA GLU A 38 -0.65 8.03 -1.92
C GLU A 38 -1.86 7.28 -1.30
N PHE A 39 -2.87 8.01 -0.82
CA PHE A 39 -4.09 7.40 -0.30
C PHE A 39 -4.86 6.62 -1.38
N ILE A 40 -5.00 7.19 -2.58
CA ILE A 40 -5.65 6.51 -3.72
C ILE A 40 -4.87 5.24 -4.08
N LYS A 41 -3.54 5.34 -4.21
CA LYS A 41 -2.70 4.19 -4.54
C LYS A 41 -2.80 3.06 -3.51
N ARG A 42 -2.84 3.40 -2.21
CA ARG A 42 -3.05 2.43 -1.13
C ARG A 42 -4.41 1.75 -1.24
N ARG A 43 -5.49 2.51 -1.50
CA ARG A 43 -6.84 1.98 -1.72
C ARG A 43 -6.90 1.05 -2.93
N GLU A 44 -6.25 1.39 -4.03
CA GLU A 44 -6.20 0.55 -5.24
C GLU A 44 -5.47 -0.77 -4.95
N LYS A 45 -4.33 -0.71 -4.27
CA LYS A 45 -3.59 -1.91 -3.84
C LYS A 45 -4.46 -2.80 -2.94
N GLN A 46 -5.18 -2.23 -1.99
CA GLN A 46 -6.10 -2.97 -1.12
C GLN A 46 -7.20 -3.66 -1.92
N LYS A 47 -7.84 -2.96 -2.87
CA LYS A 47 -8.86 -3.57 -3.73
C LYS A 47 -8.33 -4.72 -4.57
N ILE A 48 -7.11 -4.61 -5.10
CA ILE A 48 -6.48 -5.70 -5.84
C ILE A 48 -6.26 -6.91 -4.93
N LEU A 49 -5.74 -6.68 -3.71
CA LEU A 49 -5.52 -7.73 -2.73
C LEU A 49 -6.84 -8.39 -2.30
N GLU A 50 -7.89 -7.61 -2.06
CA GLU A 50 -9.23 -8.11 -1.73
C GLU A 50 -9.78 -9.02 -2.83
N LYS A 51 -9.68 -8.60 -4.10
CA LYS A 51 -10.09 -9.41 -5.25
C LYS A 51 -9.26 -10.69 -5.38
N LEU A 52 -7.95 -10.61 -5.13
CA LEU A 52 -7.10 -11.78 -5.15
C LEU A 52 -7.53 -12.77 -4.07
N ASN A 53 -7.75 -12.29 -2.86
CA ASN A 53 -8.23 -13.12 -1.75
C ASN A 53 -9.63 -13.70 -2.02
N GLU A 54 -10.49 -13.00 -2.76
CA GLU A 54 -11.80 -13.51 -3.17
C GLU A 54 -11.67 -14.69 -4.15
N VAL A 55 -10.78 -14.58 -5.13
CA VAL A 55 -10.53 -15.66 -6.12
C VAL A 55 -9.92 -16.90 -5.46
N TYR A 56 -8.99 -16.72 -4.52
CA TYR A 56 -8.31 -17.81 -3.82
C TYR A 56 -8.93 -18.12 -2.45
N LYS A 57 -10.22 -17.83 -2.28
CA LYS A 57 -10.91 -18.03 -1.00
C LYS A 57 -11.22 -19.50 -0.72
N ASP A 58 -11.41 -20.29 -1.78
CA ASP A 58 -11.75 -21.70 -1.69
C ASP A 58 -10.51 -22.54 -1.31
N ASP A 59 -10.75 -23.78 -0.89
CA ASP A 59 -9.66 -24.71 -0.59
C ASP A 59 -8.79 -24.92 -1.82
N PRO A 60 -7.45 -24.93 -1.67
CA PRO A 60 -6.57 -25.08 -2.82
C PRO A 60 -6.80 -26.43 -3.48
N THR A 61 -6.77 -26.44 -4.81
CA THR A 61 -6.81 -27.67 -5.60
C THR A 61 -5.57 -28.53 -5.34
N ASP A 62 -5.65 -29.83 -5.65
CA ASP A 62 -4.52 -30.76 -5.46
C ASP A 62 -3.24 -30.28 -6.17
N ASP A 63 -3.38 -29.71 -7.37
CA ASP A 63 -2.25 -29.13 -8.12
C ASP A 63 -1.65 -27.91 -7.43
N GLU A 64 -2.48 -27.05 -6.82
CA GLU A 64 -2.03 -25.90 -6.03
C GLU A 64 -1.33 -26.32 -4.74
N GLU A 65 -1.80 -27.38 -4.08
CA GLU A 65 -1.13 -27.96 -2.91
C GLU A 65 0.23 -28.57 -3.27
N VAL A 66 0.35 -29.24 -4.41
CA VAL A 66 1.64 -29.74 -4.92
C VAL A 66 2.60 -28.57 -5.20
N ALA A 67 2.13 -27.53 -5.89
CA ALA A 67 2.91 -26.34 -6.18
C ALA A 67 3.37 -25.62 -4.90
N LYS A 68 2.49 -25.47 -3.92
CA LYS A 68 2.77 -24.85 -2.61
C LYS A 68 3.81 -25.63 -1.81
N ARG A 69 3.75 -26.96 -1.83
CA ARG A 69 4.79 -27.81 -1.20
C ARG A 69 6.14 -27.65 -1.87
N ALA A 70 6.18 -27.62 -3.20
CA ALA A 70 7.42 -27.40 -3.94
C ALA A 70 8.03 -26.02 -3.66
N MET A 71 7.21 -24.95 -3.65
CA MET A 71 7.65 -23.60 -3.28
C MET A 71 8.21 -23.54 -1.86
N LYS A 72 7.54 -24.17 -0.88
CA LYS A 72 8.00 -24.20 0.51
C LYS A 72 9.37 -24.89 0.64
N GLN A 73 9.57 -26.01 -0.05
CA GLN A 73 10.84 -26.74 -0.04
C GLN A 73 11.96 -25.92 -0.69
N TYR A 74 11.67 -25.24 -1.81
CA TYR A 74 12.64 -24.36 -2.47
C TYR A 74 13.06 -23.20 -1.58
N HIS A 75 12.10 -22.52 -0.94
CA HIS A 75 12.37 -21.41 -0.04
C HIS A 75 13.20 -21.84 1.18
N GLN A 76 12.90 -22.99 1.77
CA GLN A 76 13.67 -23.54 2.89
C GLN A 76 15.13 -23.84 2.51
N LYS A 77 15.38 -24.31 1.29
CA LYS A 77 16.75 -24.52 0.80
C LYS A 77 17.49 -23.20 0.62
N LEU A 78 16.85 -22.18 0.05
CA LEU A 78 17.45 -20.85 -0.12
C LEU A 78 17.83 -20.23 1.23
N MET A 79 16.92 -20.26 2.20
CA MET A 79 17.16 -19.70 3.54
C MET A 79 18.23 -20.49 4.34
N ALA A 80 18.40 -21.78 4.04
CA ALA A 80 19.48 -22.58 4.64
C ALA A 80 20.86 -22.29 4.02
N ASP A 81 20.88 -21.87 2.76
CA ASP A 81 22.10 -21.50 2.03
C ASP A 81 22.52 -20.04 2.31
N GLU A 82 21.56 -19.16 2.66
CA GLU A 82 21.78 -17.76 3.06
C GLU A 82 22.07 -17.57 4.56
N ALA A 83 22.24 -18.66 5.33
CA ALA A 83 22.67 -18.57 6.72
C ALA A 83 24.18 -18.21 6.80
N TRP A 84 24.49 -16.92 6.83
CA TRP A 84 25.80 -16.36 7.19
C TRP A 84 25.72 -15.60 8.52
#